data_AF-A0A5D8QDA4-F1
#
_entry.id   AF-A0A5D8QDA4-F1
#
_cell.length_a   1.000
_cell.length_b   1.000
_cell.length_c   1.000
_cell.angle_alpha   90.00
_cell.angle_beta   90.00
_cell.angle_gamma   90.00
#
_symmetry.space_group_name_H-M   'P 1'
#
loop_
_entity.id
_entity.type
_entity.pdbx_description
1 polymer ?
#
loop_
_entity_poly.entity_id
_entity_poly.type
_entity_poly.pdbx_seq_one_letter_code
_entity_poly.pdbx_strand_id
1 'polypeptide(L)'
;MNKAIEIMKCIGKILIKCIMFMLKLVYAAIESFILWVIEKYRNFQFNGIYIAFIIINFLVVFVSIKKDLIIFNIVKVILALIQIALILVILYKILSNKEKLKLELYLKYMADWSCAALYAIAFSSVFMMNIFYNVSKLLQYIFYVQLFLTMHYWYRRFINKYVKHWVMYTLYFLILPLISLFIWVLIGDTLSRICNMPILISDTVIGYMTIIFTVLIFNFEIYIAPKEIRSEVKVAVYLILALYSTISYCFFISDYLSEPIFNFLKPYSNEIANKGISLSKELIKGKVEWILKWFTLPYLIGAVFGCFTLELVDRNEKVKERKISENKNEDNQICG
;
A
#
# COMPACT_ATOMS: atom_id res chain seq x y z
N MET A 1 -42.03 -50.29 -29.73
CA MET A 1 -41.42 -49.00 -30.15
C MET A 1 -42.16 -47.77 -29.61
N ASN A 2 -43.48 -47.63 -29.80
CA ASN A 2 -44.21 -46.42 -29.36
C ASN A 2 -44.17 -46.12 -27.85
N LYS A 3 -44.27 -47.14 -26.97
CA LYS A 3 -44.13 -46.94 -25.51
C LYS A 3 -42.77 -46.40 -25.08
N ALA A 4 -41.69 -46.82 -25.73
CA ALA A 4 -40.33 -46.34 -25.41
C ALA A 4 -40.15 -44.86 -25.80
N ILE A 5 -40.78 -44.43 -26.90
CA ILE A 5 -40.77 -43.04 -27.36
C ILE A 5 -41.58 -42.14 -26.41
N GLU A 6 -42.72 -42.60 -25.92
CA GLU A 6 -43.51 -41.88 -24.89
C GLU A 6 -42.76 -41.73 -23.57
N ILE A 7 -42.10 -42.80 -23.10
CA ILE A 7 -41.31 -42.77 -21.86
C ILE A 7 -40.13 -41.79 -22.01
N MET A 8 -39.41 -41.80 -23.14
CA MET A 8 -38.33 -40.83 -23.39
C MET A 8 -38.83 -39.38 -23.42
N LYS A 9 -40.00 -39.11 -24.04
CA LYS A 9 -40.61 -37.77 -24.03
C LYS A 9 -41.03 -37.34 -22.62
N CYS A 10 -41.52 -38.26 -21.79
CA CYS A 10 -41.89 -38.00 -20.41
C CYS A 10 -40.66 -37.66 -19.55
N ILE A 11 -39.58 -38.46 -19.66
CA ILE A 11 -38.30 -38.21 -18.98
C ILE A 11 -37.73 -36.86 -19.41
N GLY A 12 -37.75 -36.52 -20.70
CA GLY A 12 -37.28 -35.23 -21.20
C GLY A 12 -38.04 -34.04 -20.60
N LYS A 13 -39.38 -34.14 -20.48
CA LYS A 13 -40.19 -33.08 -19.83
C LYS A 13 -39.88 -32.91 -18.35
N ILE A 14 -39.65 -34.02 -17.62
CA ILE A 14 -39.26 -33.98 -16.21
C ILE A 14 -37.88 -33.33 -16.08
N LEU A 15 -36.92 -33.72 -16.92
CA LEU A 15 -35.56 -33.18 -16.91
C LEU A 15 -35.54 -31.66 -17.16
N ILE A 16 -36.32 -31.17 -18.13
CA ILE A 16 -36.45 -29.73 -18.41
C ILE A 16 -37.04 -28.99 -17.20
N LYS A 17 -38.08 -29.53 -16.56
CA LYS A 17 -38.66 -28.92 -15.35
C LYS A 17 -37.66 -28.87 -14.20
N CYS A 18 -36.87 -29.92 -14.00
CA CYS A 18 -35.81 -29.95 -13.00
C CYS A 18 -34.73 -28.90 -13.29
N ILE A 19 -34.27 -28.77 -14.55
CA ILE A 19 -33.29 -27.76 -14.95
C ILE A 19 -33.84 -26.35 -14.71
N MET A 20 -35.08 -26.08 -15.12
CA MET A 20 -35.71 -24.78 -14.89
C MET A 20 -35.86 -24.46 -13.40
N PHE A 21 -36.21 -25.44 -12.56
CA PHE A 21 -36.30 -25.27 -11.12
C PHE A 21 -34.94 -24.92 -10.52
N MET A 22 -33.88 -25.66 -10.90
CA MET A 22 -32.51 -25.37 -10.47
C MET A 22 -32.07 -23.96 -10.89
N LEU A 23 -32.36 -23.54 -12.12
CA LEU A 23 -32.03 -22.19 -12.60
C LEU A 23 -32.76 -21.10 -11.80
N LYS A 24 -34.04 -21.30 -11.46
CA LYS A 24 -34.80 -20.37 -10.60
C LYS A 24 -34.20 -20.26 -9.20
N LEU A 25 -33.78 -21.38 -8.62
CA LEU A 25 -33.18 -21.41 -7.29
C LEU A 25 -31.82 -20.69 -7.27
N VAL A 26 -31.00 -20.91 -8.30
CA VAL A 26 -29.73 -20.19 -8.47
C VAL A 26 -29.98 -18.68 -8.64
N TYR A 27 -30.97 -18.28 -9.45
CA TYR A 27 -31.31 -16.87 -9.64
C TYR A 27 -31.72 -16.20 -8.33
N ALA A 28 -32.63 -16.82 -7.56
CA ALA A 28 -33.08 -16.31 -6.27
C ALA A 28 -31.93 -16.18 -5.25
N ALA A 29 -30.99 -17.13 -5.26
CA ALA A 29 -29.79 -17.08 -4.42
C ALA A 29 -28.87 -15.91 -4.81
N ILE A 30 -28.66 -15.67 -6.11
CA ILE A 30 -27.87 -14.55 -6.62
C ILE A 30 -28.52 -13.21 -6.25
N GLU A 31 -29.83 -13.07 -6.44
CA GLU A 31 -30.58 -11.87 -6.09
C GLU A 31 -30.47 -11.55 -4.60
N SER A 32 -30.71 -12.57 -3.75
CA SER A 32 -30.58 -12.44 -2.29
C SER A 32 -29.16 -12.02 -1.88
N PHE A 33 -28.14 -12.57 -2.54
CA PHE A 33 -26.75 -12.22 -2.31
C PHE A 33 -26.43 -10.78 -2.70
N ILE A 34 -26.92 -10.31 -3.86
CA ILE A 34 -26.72 -8.93 -4.32
C ILE A 34 -27.38 -7.95 -3.34
N LEU A 35 -28.63 -8.21 -2.94
CA LEU A 35 -29.35 -7.37 -1.98
C LEU A 35 -28.61 -7.27 -0.65
N TRP A 36 -28.07 -8.39 -0.16
CA TRP A 36 -27.26 -8.44 1.05
C TRP A 36 -25.99 -7.58 0.94
N VAL A 37 -25.27 -7.65 -0.20
CA VAL A 37 -24.08 -6.81 -0.43
C VAL A 37 -24.45 -5.31 -0.44
N ILE A 38 -25.56 -4.95 -1.09
CA ILE A 38 -26.04 -3.56 -1.17
C ILE A 38 -26.42 -3.05 0.22
N GLU A 39 -27.10 -3.86 1.03
CA GLU A 39 -27.47 -3.51 2.41
C GLU A 39 -26.21 -3.26 3.27
N LYS A 40 -25.23 -4.16 3.21
CA LYS A 40 -23.96 -4.00 3.93
C LYS A 40 -23.20 -2.74 3.48
N TYR A 41 -23.24 -2.42 2.19
CA TYR A 41 -22.65 -1.19 1.64
C TYR A 41 -23.34 0.07 2.16
N ARG A 42 -24.68 0.10 2.19
CA ARG A 42 -25.44 1.22 2.74
C ARG A 42 -25.12 1.45 4.23
N ASN A 43 -24.94 0.37 4.98
CA ASN A 43 -24.73 0.39 6.43
C ASN A 43 -23.25 0.53 6.86
N PHE A 44 -22.30 0.80 5.95
CA PHE A 44 -20.85 0.88 6.25
C PHE A 44 -20.28 -0.39 6.93
N GLN A 45 -20.87 -1.55 6.63
CA GLN A 45 -20.44 -2.84 7.17
C GLN A 45 -19.52 -3.57 6.17
N PHE A 46 -18.38 -2.95 5.84
CA PHE A 46 -17.46 -3.45 4.81
C PHE A 46 -16.92 -4.86 5.08
N ASN A 47 -16.77 -5.26 6.34
CA ASN A 47 -16.39 -6.63 6.72
C ASN A 47 -17.34 -7.68 6.12
N GLY A 48 -18.64 -7.39 6.07
CA GLY A 48 -19.61 -8.27 5.40
C GLY A 48 -19.38 -8.35 3.90
N ILE A 49 -19.04 -7.21 3.27
CA ILE A 49 -18.75 -7.19 1.83
C ILE A 49 -17.46 -7.95 1.51
N TYR A 50 -16.43 -7.92 2.38
CA TYR A 50 -15.22 -8.71 2.16
C TYR A 50 -15.46 -10.23 2.22
N ILE A 51 -16.48 -10.70 2.95
CA ILE A 51 -16.91 -12.12 2.91
C ILE A 51 -17.43 -12.49 1.50
N ALA A 52 -18.05 -11.54 0.79
CA ALA A 52 -18.46 -11.75 -0.60
C ALA A 52 -17.27 -12.10 -1.50
N PHE A 53 -16.07 -11.59 -1.21
CA PHE A 53 -14.88 -11.88 -2.01
C PHE A 53 -14.45 -13.34 -1.86
N ILE A 54 -14.61 -13.92 -0.68
CA ILE A 54 -14.34 -15.35 -0.43
C ILE A 54 -15.28 -16.21 -1.27
N ILE A 55 -16.56 -15.86 -1.33
CA ILE A 55 -17.56 -16.59 -2.13
C ILE A 55 -17.24 -16.49 -3.63
N ILE A 56 -16.93 -15.29 -4.13
CA ILE A 56 -16.53 -15.09 -5.53
C ILE A 56 -15.26 -15.89 -5.85
N ASN A 57 -14.27 -15.90 -4.95
CA ASN A 57 -13.04 -16.68 -5.14
C ASN A 57 -13.30 -18.18 -5.15
N PHE A 58 -14.18 -18.68 -4.27
CA PHE A 58 -14.59 -20.08 -4.29
C PHE A 58 -15.21 -20.48 -5.63
N LEU A 59 -16.06 -19.62 -6.21
CA LEU A 59 -16.62 -19.83 -7.54
C LEU A 59 -15.53 -19.88 -8.62
N VAL A 60 -14.53 -19.00 -8.56
CA VAL A 60 -13.39 -19.01 -9.50
C VAL A 60 -12.57 -20.30 -9.37
N VAL A 61 -12.30 -20.79 -8.15
CA VAL A 61 -11.61 -22.07 -7.93
C VAL A 61 -12.41 -23.22 -8.51
N PHE A 62 -13.72 -23.26 -8.25
CA PHE A 62 -14.61 -24.30 -8.77
C PHE A 62 -14.64 -24.32 -10.31
N VAL A 63 -14.74 -23.15 -10.93
CA VAL A 63 -14.68 -22.97 -12.39
C VAL A 63 -13.31 -23.37 -12.95
N SER A 64 -12.24 -23.30 -12.15
CA SER A 64 -10.87 -23.64 -12.56
C SER A 64 -10.56 -25.14 -12.57
N ILE A 65 -11.45 -25.98 -12.02
CA ILE A 65 -11.29 -27.45 -12.02
C ILE A 65 -11.34 -28.02 -13.45
N LYS A 66 -12.01 -27.34 -14.40
CA LYS A 66 -12.03 -27.72 -15.83
C LYS A 66 -11.20 -26.72 -16.65
N LYS A 67 -10.08 -27.17 -17.22
CA LYS A 67 -9.04 -26.26 -17.75
C LYS A 67 -9.25 -25.75 -19.19
N ASP A 68 -10.11 -26.37 -20.02
CA ASP A 68 -9.94 -26.24 -21.48
C ASP A 68 -11.11 -25.63 -22.27
N LEU A 69 -12.12 -25.04 -21.61
CA LEU A 69 -13.23 -24.37 -22.30
C LEU A 69 -13.12 -22.84 -22.20
N ILE A 70 -13.18 -22.18 -23.36
CA ILE A 70 -13.18 -20.70 -23.50
C ILE A 70 -14.21 -20.05 -22.57
N ILE A 71 -15.40 -20.67 -22.44
CA ILE A 71 -16.48 -20.20 -21.57
C ILE A 71 -16.02 -20.06 -20.11
N PHE A 72 -15.25 -21.01 -19.58
CA PHE A 72 -14.77 -20.93 -18.20
C PHE A 72 -13.73 -19.82 -18.02
N ASN A 73 -12.91 -19.54 -19.04
CA ASN A 73 -11.99 -18.41 -19.00
C ASN A 73 -12.74 -17.07 -19.03
N ILE A 74 -13.80 -16.94 -19.83
CA ILE A 74 -14.68 -15.76 -19.83
C ILE A 74 -15.30 -15.53 -18.45
N VAL A 75 -15.82 -16.60 -17.81
CA VAL A 75 -16.40 -16.51 -16.46
C VAL A 75 -15.38 -16.03 -15.44
N LYS A 76 -14.12 -16.52 -15.48
CA LYS A 76 -13.05 -16.05 -14.59
C LYS A 76 -12.79 -14.56 -14.74
N VAL A 77 -12.72 -14.06 -15.97
CA VAL A 77 -12.51 -12.63 -16.27
C VAL A 77 -13.67 -11.79 -15.71
N ILE A 78 -14.92 -12.22 -15.92
CA ILE A 78 -16.10 -11.51 -15.40
C ILE A 78 -16.06 -11.44 -13.86
N LEU A 79 -15.76 -12.55 -13.19
CA LEU A 79 -15.67 -12.59 -11.73
C LEU A 79 -14.55 -11.68 -11.19
N ALA A 80 -13.40 -11.64 -11.86
CA ALA A 80 -12.31 -10.72 -11.52
C ALA A 80 -12.72 -9.25 -11.69
N LEU A 81 -13.43 -8.91 -12.78
CA LEU A 81 -13.95 -7.56 -13.00
C LEU A 81 -14.95 -7.14 -11.92
N ILE A 82 -15.82 -8.05 -11.48
CA ILE A 82 -16.77 -7.80 -10.38
C ILE A 82 -16.01 -7.48 -9.08
N GLN A 83 -14.93 -8.20 -8.76
CA GLN A 83 -14.12 -7.91 -7.57
C GLN A 83 -13.45 -6.54 -7.64
N ILE A 84 -12.86 -6.20 -8.80
CA ILE A 84 -12.24 -4.89 -9.02
C ILE A 84 -13.29 -3.78 -8.84
N ALA A 85 -14.47 -3.94 -9.45
CA ALA A 85 -15.56 -2.98 -9.31
C ALA A 85 -15.98 -2.79 -7.83
N LEU A 86 -16.14 -3.88 -7.07
CA LEU A 86 -16.48 -3.80 -5.65
C LEU A 86 -15.39 -3.10 -4.83
N ILE A 87 -14.11 -3.37 -5.08
CA ILE A 87 -12.98 -2.70 -4.42
C ILE A 87 -13.00 -1.19 -4.67
N LEU A 88 -13.25 -0.77 -5.91
CA LEU A 88 -13.30 0.65 -6.29
C LEU A 88 -14.51 1.36 -5.68
N VAL A 89 -15.68 0.71 -5.67
CA VAL A 89 -16.91 1.26 -5.07
C VAL A 89 -16.74 1.44 -3.55
N ILE A 90 -16.13 0.47 -2.86
CA ILE A 90 -15.82 0.59 -1.43
C ILE A 90 -14.83 1.74 -1.19
N LEU A 91 -13.76 1.84 -2.00
CA LEU A 91 -12.78 2.92 -1.89
C LEU A 91 -13.45 4.29 -2.05
N TYR A 92 -14.25 4.45 -3.09
CA TYR A 92 -15.00 5.68 -3.36
C TYR A 92 -15.87 6.06 -2.16
N LYS A 93 -16.58 5.10 -1.56
CA LYS A 93 -17.42 5.34 -0.38
C LYS A 93 -16.61 5.81 0.83
N ILE A 94 -15.45 5.18 1.09
CA ILE A 94 -14.57 5.56 2.19
C ILE A 94 -14.04 6.99 1.98
N LEU A 95 -13.51 7.28 0.78
CA LEU A 95 -12.94 8.59 0.45
C LEU A 95 -13.99 9.71 0.47
N SER A 96 -15.19 9.47 -0.07
CA SER A 96 -16.27 10.45 -0.10
C SER A 96 -16.83 10.80 1.29
N ASN A 97 -16.58 9.96 2.29
CA ASN A 97 -17.02 10.19 3.67
C ASN A 97 -15.85 10.47 4.63
N LYS A 98 -14.65 10.75 4.10
CA LYS A 98 -13.43 10.97 4.88
C LYS A 98 -13.62 12.04 5.97
N GLU A 99 -14.27 13.16 5.64
CA GLU A 99 -14.50 14.27 6.59
C GLU A 99 -15.49 13.92 7.72
N LYS A 100 -16.39 12.94 7.50
CA LYS A 100 -17.38 12.50 8.49
C LYS A 100 -16.88 11.36 9.38
N LEU A 101 -15.84 10.66 8.95
CA LEU A 101 -15.28 9.51 9.66
C LEU A 101 -14.24 9.98 10.67
N LYS A 102 -14.35 9.51 11.93
CA LYS A 102 -13.24 9.64 12.89
C LYS A 102 -11.98 8.98 12.31
N LEU A 103 -10.81 9.60 12.51
CA LEU A 103 -9.53 9.14 11.95
C LEU A 103 -9.26 7.64 12.21
N GLU A 104 -9.55 7.15 13.42
CA GLU A 104 -9.37 5.74 13.76
C GLU A 104 -10.23 4.80 12.90
N LEU A 105 -11.50 5.17 12.69
CA LEU A 105 -12.43 4.40 11.87
C LEU A 105 -12.03 4.44 10.39
N TYR A 106 -11.58 5.61 9.92
CA TYR A 106 -11.05 5.78 8.57
C TYR A 106 -9.82 4.91 8.32
N LEU A 107 -8.84 4.93 9.23
CA LEU A 107 -7.62 4.11 9.12
C LEU A 107 -7.94 2.61 9.19
N LYS A 108 -8.91 2.20 10.03
CA LYS A 108 -9.41 0.84 10.05
C LYS A 108 -9.98 0.44 8.67
N TYR A 109 -10.90 1.21 8.12
CA TYR A 109 -11.51 0.89 6.83
C TYR A 109 -10.52 0.90 5.68
N MET A 110 -9.55 1.83 5.66
CA MET A 110 -8.51 1.85 4.64
C MET A 110 -7.55 0.67 4.76
N ALA A 111 -7.22 0.23 5.98
CA ALA A 111 -6.39 -0.96 6.21
C ALA A 111 -7.12 -2.26 5.83
N ASP A 112 -8.40 -2.37 6.17
CA ASP A 112 -9.22 -3.54 5.81
C ASP A 112 -9.43 -3.58 4.28
N TRP A 113 -9.66 -2.41 3.65
CA TRP A 113 -9.74 -2.26 2.19
C TRP A 113 -8.44 -2.63 1.49
N SER A 114 -7.30 -2.16 1.99
CA SER A 114 -6.02 -2.39 1.35
C SER A 114 -5.63 -3.87 1.37
N CYS A 115 -5.89 -4.57 2.48
CA CYS A 115 -5.78 -6.02 2.57
C CYS A 115 -6.71 -6.75 1.60
N ALA A 116 -7.98 -6.35 1.52
CA ALA A 116 -8.94 -6.99 0.62
C ALA A 116 -8.54 -6.80 -0.85
N ALA A 117 -8.05 -5.61 -1.21
CA ALA A 117 -7.54 -5.33 -2.54
C ALA A 117 -6.26 -6.12 -2.85
N LEU A 118 -5.33 -6.24 -1.90
CA LEU A 118 -4.13 -7.06 -2.04
C LEU A 118 -4.49 -8.52 -2.31
N TYR A 119 -5.43 -9.06 -1.53
CA TYR A 119 -5.92 -10.42 -1.71
C TYR A 119 -6.60 -10.63 -3.07
N ALA A 120 -7.45 -9.70 -3.52
CA ALA A 120 -8.09 -9.80 -4.83
C ALA A 120 -7.08 -9.70 -5.99
N ILE A 121 -6.06 -8.85 -5.88
CA ILE A 121 -5.00 -8.73 -6.89
C ILE A 121 -4.14 -10.00 -6.92
N ALA A 122 -3.73 -10.52 -5.77
CA ALA A 122 -2.97 -11.77 -5.67
C ALA A 122 -3.76 -12.97 -6.24
N PHE A 123 -5.04 -13.03 -5.91
CA PHE A 123 -5.91 -14.07 -6.42
C PHE A 123 -6.08 -13.93 -7.94
N SER A 124 -6.42 -12.73 -8.42
CA SER A 124 -6.57 -12.45 -9.86
C SER A 124 -5.30 -12.74 -10.65
N SER A 125 -4.12 -12.46 -10.11
CA SER A 125 -2.85 -12.72 -10.79
C SER A 125 -2.61 -14.22 -10.98
N VAL A 126 -2.84 -15.05 -9.96
CA VAL A 126 -2.72 -16.52 -10.06
C VAL A 126 -3.62 -17.11 -11.15
N PHE A 127 -4.87 -16.63 -11.27
CA PHE A 127 -5.80 -17.18 -12.25
C PHE A 127 -5.70 -16.57 -13.66
N MET A 128 -5.17 -15.35 -13.78
CA MET A 128 -4.99 -14.66 -15.06
C MET A 128 -3.61 -14.92 -15.70
N MET A 129 -2.62 -15.39 -14.93
CA MET A 129 -1.28 -15.75 -15.42
C MET A 129 -1.31 -16.70 -16.63
N ASN A 130 -2.29 -17.61 -16.66
CA ASN A 130 -2.43 -18.60 -17.73
C ASN A 130 -3.12 -18.07 -18.99
N ILE A 131 -3.68 -16.86 -18.96
CA ILE A 131 -4.48 -16.30 -20.06
C ILE A 131 -3.69 -15.22 -20.82
N PHE A 132 -3.00 -14.31 -20.13
CA PHE A 132 -2.28 -13.21 -20.76
C PHE A 132 -0.95 -12.88 -20.06
N TYR A 133 0.18 -13.22 -20.68
CA TYR A 133 1.52 -12.99 -20.12
C TYR A 133 1.82 -11.50 -19.84
N ASN A 134 1.42 -10.58 -20.73
CA ASN A 134 1.65 -9.14 -20.52
C ASN A 134 0.76 -8.55 -19.43
N VAL A 135 -0.45 -9.07 -19.24
CA VAL A 135 -1.35 -8.67 -18.14
C VAL A 135 -0.80 -9.14 -16.80
N SER A 136 -0.12 -10.29 -16.77
CA SER A 136 0.58 -10.77 -15.58
C SER A 136 1.64 -9.77 -15.09
N LYS A 137 2.48 -9.23 -15.99
CA LYS A 137 3.49 -8.20 -15.63
C LYS A 137 2.85 -6.93 -15.06
N LEU A 138 1.75 -6.45 -15.66
CA LEU A 138 1.04 -5.27 -15.14
C LEU A 138 0.44 -5.55 -13.76
N LEU A 139 -0.19 -6.71 -13.57
CA LEU A 139 -0.75 -7.14 -12.28
C LEU A 139 0.33 -7.27 -11.20
N GLN A 140 1.55 -7.68 -11.57
CA GLN A 140 2.70 -7.68 -10.65
C GLN A 140 3.03 -6.26 -10.18
N TYR A 141 3.13 -5.27 -11.06
CA TYR A 141 3.37 -3.88 -10.64
C TYR A 141 2.25 -3.32 -9.75
N ILE A 142 0.99 -3.63 -10.08
CA ILE A 142 -0.16 -3.24 -9.25
C ILE A 142 -0.10 -3.92 -7.88
N PHE A 143 0.31 -5.19 -7.82
CA PHE A 143 0.53 -5.90 -6.57
C PHE A 143 1.60 -5.20 -5.70
N TYR A 144 2.66 -4.66 -6.29
CA TYR A 144 3.71 -3.93 -5.56
C TYR A 144 3.15 -2.69 -4.87
N VAL A 145 2.41 -1.88 -5.63
CA VAL A 145 1.78 -0.66 -5.11
C VAL A 145 0.77 -1.00 -4.02
N GLN A 146 -0.02 -2.05 -4.21
CA GLN A 146 -1.04 -2.43 -3.24
C GLN A 146 -0.44 -3.00 -1.95
N LEU A 147 0.65 -3.77 -2.05
CA LEU A 147 1.35 -4.31 -0.89
C LEU A 147 1.92 -3.17 -0.04
N PHE A 148 2.49 -2.15 -0.68
CA PHE A 148 2.92 -0.92 0.00
C PHE A 148 1.76 -0.20 0.69
N LEU A 149 0.63 0.01 0.01
CA LEU A 149 -0.56 0.64 0.61
C LEU A 149 -1.06 -0.15 1.82
N THR A 150 -1.01 -1.48 1.75
CA THR A 150 -1.42 -2.36 2.85
C THR A 150 -0.55 -2.14 4.07
N MET A 151 0.78 -2.26 3.89
CA MET A 151 1.74 -2.03 4.98
C MET A 151 1.60 -0.62 5.56
N HIS A 152 1.43 0.39 4.71
CA HIS A 152 1.27 1.78 5.14
C HIS A 152 0.04 2.01 6.02
N TYR A 153 -1.16 1.58 5.59
CA TYR A 153 -2.38 1.82 6.38
C TYR A 153 -2.42 0.99 7.66
N TRP A 154 -1.88 -0.23 7.63
CA TRP A 154 -1.70 -1.06 8.83
C TRP A 154 -0.74 -0.42 9.83
N TYR A 155 0.40 0.03 9.34
CA TYR A 155 1.39 0.76 10.12
C TYR A 155 0.75 1.98 10.82
N ARG A 156 0.08 2.86 10.06
CA ARG A 156 -0.57 4.06 10.62
C ARG A 156 -1.67 3.71 11.61
N ARG A 157 -2.48 2.70 11.33
CA ARG A 157 -3.53 2.25 12.23
C ARG A 157 -2.98 1.87 13.61
N PHE A 158 -1.81 1.24 13.66
CA PHE A 158 -1.17 0.88 14.92
C PHE A 158 -0.40 2.03 15.57
N ILE A 159 0.32 2.82 14.78
CA ILE A 159 1.30 3.77 15.33
C ILE A 159 0.74 5.17 15.55
N ASN A 160 -0.20 5.67 14.73
CA ASN A 160 -0.82 6.99 14.97
C ASN A 160 -1.56 7.08 16.31
N LYS A 161 -1.94 5.95 16.92
CA LYS A 161 -2.52 5.96 18.27
C LYS A 161 -1.55 6.51 19.32
N TYR A 162 -0.24 6.33 19.09
CA TYR A 162 0.83 6.67 20.02
C TYR A 162 1.57 7.96 19.64
N VAL A 163 1.50 8.39 18.37
CA VAL A 163 2.20 9.58 17.88
C VAL A 163 1.27 10.80 17.92
N LYS A 164 1.36 11.58 19.00
CA LYS A 164 0.52 12.78 19.22
C LYS A 164 1.30 14.10 19.33
N HIS A 165 2.60 14.02 19.59
CA HIS A 165 3.46 15.17 19.88
C HIS A 165 4.65 15.20 18.92
N TRP A 166 5.20 16.37 18.67
CA TRP A 166 6.36 16.58 17.80
C TRP A 166 7.54 15.66 18.15
N VAL A 167 7.79 15.40 19.44
CA VAL A 167 8.85 14.48 19.90
C VAL A 167 8.66 13.07 19.36
N MET A 168 7.43 12.54 19.46
CA MET A 168 7.10 11.22 18.95
C MET A 168 7.17 11.18 17.42
N TYR A 169 6.78 12.26 16.74
CA TYR A 169 6.95 12.39 15.28
C TYR A 169 8.41 12.41 14.87
N THR A 170 9.28 13.11 15.60
CA THR A 170 10.73 13.12 15.35
C THR A 170 11.31 11.72 15.53
N LEU A 171 11.01 11.04 16.64
CA LEU A 171 11.46 9.65 16.86
C LEU A 171 10.95 8.71 15.77
N TYR A 172 9.68 8.86 15.38
CA TYR A 172 9.10 8.10 14.27
C TYR A 172 9.89 8.32 12.98
N PHE A 173 10.11 9.59 12.60
CA PHE A 173 10.85 9.91 11.38
C PHE A 173 12.29 9.39 11.43
N LEU A 174 12.97 9.43 12.57
CA LEU A 174 14.32 8.86 12.72
C LEU A 174 14.39 7.35 12.52
N ILE A 175 13.31 6.62 12.81
CA ILE A 175 13.25 5.15 12.67
C ILE A 175 12.73 4.76 11.27
N LEU A 176 12.32 5.72 10.45
CA LEU A 176 11.66 5.47 9.17
C LEU A 176 12.46 4.60 8.18
N PRO A 177 13.80 4.70 8.04
CA PRO A 177 14.57 3.83 7.17
C PRO A 177 14.60 2.39 7.64
N LEU A 178 14.59 2.14 8.95
CA LEU A 178 14.48 0.78 9.48
C LEU A 178 13.11 0.19 9.11
N ILE A 179 12.06 1.00 9.21
CA ILE A 179 10.70 0.62 8.78
C ILE A 179 10.67 0.39 7.26
N SER A 180 11.25 1.28 6.46
CA SER A 180 11.33 1.15 5.00
C SER A 180 12.15 -0.06 4.57
N LEU A 181 13.26 -0.35 5.26
CA LEU A 181 14.07 -1.54 5.03
C LEU A 181 13.26 -2.79 5.34
N PHE A 182 12.59 -2.84 6.49
CA PHE A 182 11.75 -3.97 6.86
C PHE A 182 10.61 -4.19 5.87
N ILE A 183 9.92 -3.12 5.47
CA ILE A 183 8.89 -3.15 4.44
C ILE A 183 9.47 -3.65 3.13
N TRP A 184 10.61 -3.12 2.66
CA TRP A 184 11.22 -3.55 1.41
C TRP A 184 11.71 -4.99 1.45
N VAL A 185 12.31 -5.45 2.54
CA VAL A 185 12.75 -6.85 2.68
C VAL A 185 11.54 -7.78 2.61
N LEU A 186 10.44 -7.45 3.29
CA LEU A 186 9.23 -8.26 3.27
C LEU A 186 8.57 -8.26 1.87
N ILE A 187 8.50 -7.08 1.23
CA ILE A 187 8.02 -6.95 -0.15
C ILE A 187 8.96 -7.72 -1.09
N GLY A 188 10.22 -7.32 -1.17
CA GLY A 188 11.25 -7.87 -2.05
C GLY A 188 11.46 -9.37 -1.94
N ASP A 189 11.43 -9.96 -0.74
CA ASP A 189 11.51 -11.41 -0.54
C ASP A 189 10.25 -12.12 -1.05
N THR A 190 9.07 -11.63 -0.66
CA THR A 190 7.78 -12.16 -1.16
C THR A 190 7.73 -12.09 -2.69
N LEU A 191 8.20 -10.99 -3.27
CA LEU A 191 8.27 -10.78 -4.71
C LEU A 191 9.29 -11.67 -5.39
N SER A 192 10.49 -11.83 -4.82
CA SER A 192 11.52 -12.72 -5.35
C SER A 192 10.98 -14.16 -5.45
N ARG A 193 10.28 -14.63 -4.41
CA ARG A 193 9.73 -15.99 -4.35
C ARG A 193 8.54 -16.22 -5.28
N ILE A 194 7.61 -15.27 -5.34
CA ILE A 194 6.38 -15.43 -6.15
C ILE A 194 6.65 -15.17 -7.64
N CYS A 195 7.46 -14.15 -7.95
CA CYS A 195 7.69 -13.70 -9.33
C CYS A 195 9.00 -14.22 -9.93
N ASN A 196 9.79 -14.99 -9.18
CA ASN A 196 11.11 -15.50 -9.59
C ASN A 196 12.07 -14.39 -10.05
N MET A 197 12.12 -13.28 -9.29
CA MET A 197 12.96 -12.11 -9.59
C MET A 197 14.02 -11.91 -8.49
N PRO A 198 15.12 -12.67 -8.49
CA PRO A 198 16.14 -12.61 -7.44
C PRO A 198 16.89 -11.28 -7.39
N ILE A 199 16.83 -10.46 -8.45
CA ILE A 199 17.48 -9.14 -8.46
C ILE A 199 16.89 -8.18 -7.42
N LEU A 200 15.63 -8.40 -6.99
CA LEU A 200 14.93 -7.58 -6.01
C LEU A 200 15.51 -7.68 -4.59
N ILE A 201 16.23 -8.77 -4.29
CA ILE A 201 16.88 -9.03 -2.99
C ILE A 201 18.40 -8.75 -3.02
N SER A 202 18.92 -8.15 -4.09
CA SER A 202 20.34 -7.77 -4.12
C SER A 202 20.61 -6.62 -3.14
N ASP A 203 21.77 -6.64 -2.48
CA ASP A 203 22.16 -5.64 -1.47
C ASP A 203 22.08 -4.20 -2.00
N THR A 204 22.44 -4.01 -3.27
CA THR A 204 22.38 -2.72 -3.95
C THR A 204 20.94 -2.23 -4.12
N VAL A 205 20.03 -3.08 -4.62
CA VAL A 205 18.62 -2.73 -4.81
C VAL A 205 17.94 -2.47 -3.47
N ILE A 206 18.24 -3.28 -2.45
CA ILE A 206 17.72 -3.09 -1.08
C ILE A 206 18.08 -1.70 -0.54
N GLY A 207 19.33 -1.28 -0.71
CA GLY A 207 19.78 0.05 -0.29
C GLY A 207 19.02 1.19 -0.98
N TYR A 208 18.96 1.17 -2.32
CA TYR A 208 18.25 2.21 -3.08
C TYR A 208 16.75 2.25 -2.79
N MET A 209 16.11 1.08 -2.69
CA MET A 209 14.68 1.02 -2.43
C MET A 209 14.38 1.48 -1.00
N THR A 210 15.19 1.11 -0.01
CA THR A 210 15.04 1.63 1.36
C THR A 210 15.02 3.17 1.38
N ILE A 211 15.91 3.82 0.63
CA ILE A 211 15.93 5.28 0.47
C ILE A 211 14.64 5.80 -0.14
N ILE A 212 14.24 5.25 -1.29
CA ILE A 212 13.04 5.69 -2.02
C ILE A 212 11.81 5.56 -1.13
N PHE A 213 11.66 4.41 -0.47
CA PHE A 213 10.55 4.16 0.45
C PHE A 213 10.59 5.08 1.67
N THR A 214 11.77 5.41 2.20
CA THR A 214 11.89 6.37 3.31
C THR A 214 11.36 7.73 2.89
N VAL A 215 11.82 8.25 1.75
CA VAL A 215 11.38 9.55 1.22
C VAL A 215 9.89 9.57 0.93
N LEU A 216 9.37 8.51 0.30
CA LEU A 216 7.95 8.38 -0.03
C LEU A 216 7.08 8.33 1.23
N ILE A 217 7.40 7.47 2.20
CA ILE A 217 6.61 7.35 3.43
C ILE A 217 6.68 8.66 4.22
N PHE A 218 7.86 9.28 4.33
CA PHE A 218 8.05 10.53 5.05
C PHE A 218 7.12 11.64 4.51
N ASN A 219 7.14 11.84 3.19
CA ASN A 219 6.33 12.87 2.55
C ASN A 219 4.83 12.53 2.57
N PHE A 220 4.50 11.24 2.45
CA PHE A 220 3.11 10.80 2.47
C PHE A 220 2.47 10.95 3.86
N GLU A 221 3.22 10.70 4.94
CA GLU A 221 2.76 10.97 6.31
C GLU A 221 2.46 12.44 6.55
N ILE A 222 3.32 13.32 6.03
CA ILE A 222 3.12 14.77 6.08
C ILE A 222 1.86 15.17 5.31
N TYR A 223 1.70 14.66 4.09
CA TYR A 223 0.56 14.97 3.23
C TYR A 223 -0.79 14.57 3.85
N ILE A 224 -0.84 13.42 4.55
CA ILE A 224 -2.08 12.92 5.18
C ILE A 224 -2.17 13.30 6.67
N ALA A 225 -1.32 14.20 7.16
CA ALA A 225 -1.44 14.69 8.53
C ALA A 225 -2.79 15.42 8.71
N PRO A 226 -3.61 15.03 9.70
CA PRO A 226 -4.80 15.78 10.10
C PRO A 226 -4.45 17.22 10.44
N LYS A 227 -5.38 18.14 10.18
CA LYS A 227 -5.16 19.57 10.38
C LYS A 227 -4.82 19.90 11.84
N GLU A 228 -5.42 19.17 12.77
CA GLU A 228 -5.30 19.37 14.22
C GLU A 228 -3.87 19.13 14.72
N ILE A 229 -3.10 18.25 14.06
CA ILE A 229 -1.74 17.86 14.48
C ILE A 229 -0.66 18.34 13.52
N ARG A 230 -1.02 19.12 12.49
CA ARG A 230 -0.07 19.54 11.46
C ARG A 230 1.02 20.46 12.00
N SER A 231 0.73 21.28 13.01
CA SER A 231 1.75 22.09 13.70
C SER A 231 2.83 21.22 14.35
N GLU A 232 2.43 20.12 15.00
CA GLU A 232 3.36 19.15 15.62
C GLU A 232 4.23 18.47 14.57
N VAL A 233 3.62 18.06 13.45
CA VAL A 233 4.35 17.46 12.31
C VAL A 233 5.34 18.47 11.72
N LYS A 234 4.95 19.74 11.59
CA LYS A 234 5.82 20.82 11.07
C LYS A 234 7.06 21.01 11.93
N VAL A 235 6.90 21.07 13.24
CA VAL A 235 8.04 21.16 14.18
C VAL A 235 8.95 19.95 14.04
N ALA A 236 8.39 18.75 13.97
CA ALA A 236 9.17 17.52 13.82
C ALA A 236 9.97 17.48 12.50
N VAL A 237 9.37 17.90 11.38
CA VAL A 237 10.04 17.98 10.07
C VAL A 237 11.18 18.99 10.10
N TYR A 238 10.97 20.17 10.69
CA TYR A 238 12.03 21.16 10.85
C TYR A 238 13.16 20.69 11.75
N LEU A 239 12.85 19.94 12.81
CA LEU A 239 13.87 19.35 13.67
C LEU A 239 14.68 18.28 12.95
N ILE A 240 14.04 17.40 12.17
CA ILE A 240 14.72 16.43 11.30
C ILE A 240 15.61 17.16 10.29
N LEU A 241 15.09 18.20 9.64
CA LEU A 241 15.87 18.99 8.69
C LEU A 241 17.10 19.61 9.35
N ALA A 242 16.94 20.23 10.52
CA ALA A 242 18.04 20.81 11.29
C ALA A 242 19.07 19.74 11.68
N LEU A 243 18.63 18.62 12.25
CA LEU A 243 19.49 17.53 12.69
C LEU A 243 20.33 16.97 11.52
N TYR A 244 19.71 16.64 10.39
CA TYR A 244 20.44 16.10 9.25
C TYR A 244 21.25 17.14 8.48
N SER A 245 20.89 18.42 8.53
CA SER A 245 21.74 19.52 8.05
C SER A 245 23.00 19.64 8.92
N THR A 246 22.87 19.54 10.25
CA THR A 246 24.00 19.55 11.17
C THR A 246 24.88 18.31 11.00
N ILE A 247 24.31 17.11 10.83
CA ILE A 247 25.09 15.91 10.52
C ILE A 247 25.78 16.04 9.16
N SER A 248 25.16 16.72 8.19
CA SER A 248 25.83 16.98 6.89
C SER A 248 26.94 18.00 7.01
N TYR A 249 26.89 18.92 7.98
CA TYR A 249 28.06 19.72 8.33
C TYR A 249 29.22 18.82 8.84
N CYS A 250 28.92 17.67 9.47
CA CYS A 250 29.93 16.68 9.82
C CYS A 250 30.61 16.01 8.61
N PHE A 251 30.13 16.18 7.36
CA PHE A 251 30.93 15.83 6.17
C PHE A 251 32.23 16.64 6.11
N PHE A 252 32.21 17.91 6.53
CA PHE A 252 33.42 18.73 6.62
C PHE A 252 34.32 18.32 7.79
N ILE A 253 33.75 17.64 8.79
CA ILE A 253 34.46 17.09 9.95
C ILE A 253 34.92 15.64 9.66
N SER A 254 34.58 15.03 8.51
CA SER A 254 34.99 13.66 8.19
C SER A 254 36.52 13.52 8.21
N ASP A 255 37.22 14.56 7.75
CA ASP A 255 38.67 14.69 7.84
C ASP A 255 39.15 14.67 9.29
N TYR A 256 38.50 15.43 10.17
CA TYR A 256 38.82 15.50 11.60
C TYR A 256 38.41 14.25 12.39
N LEU A 257 37.40 13.49 11.95
CA LEU A 257 36.95 12.23 12.58
C LEU A 257 37.78 11.02 12.12
N SER A 258 38.27 11.04 10.87
CA SER A 258 39.03 9.94 10.30
C SER A 258 40.35 9.67 11.05
N GLU A 259 40.99 10.73 11.56
CA GLU A 259 42.26 10.70 12.28
C GLU A 259 42.13 10.03 13.67
N PRO A 260 41.19 10.43 14.56
CA PRO A 260 40.89 9.72 15.80
C PRO A 260 40.48 8.26 15.59
N ILE A 261 39.61 7.99 14.61
CA ILE A 261 39.12 6.63 14.33
C ILE A 261 40.27 5.76 13.83
N PHE A 262 41.12 6.28 12.95
CA PHE A 262 42.32 5.58 12.51
C PHE A 262 43.25 5.28 13.69
N ASN A 263 43.53 6.27 14.55
CA ASN A 263 44.40 6.09 15.71
C ASN A 263 43.83 5.08 16.72
N PHE A 264 42.51 5.01 16.87
CA PHE A 264 41.82 4.00 17.68
C PHE A 264 41.90 2.58 17.08
N LEU A 265 41.80 2.46 15.75
CA LEU A 265 41.83 1.17 15.04
C LEU A 265 43.25 0.69 14.74
N LYS A 266 44.25 1.57 14.76
CA LYS A 266 45.66 1.28 14.49
C LYS A 266 46.25 0.13 15.31
N PRO A 267 45.96 -0.04 16.62
CA PRO A 267 46.44 -1.18 17.39
C PRO A 267 45.93 -2.54 16.88
N TYR A 268 44.78 -2.55 16.18
CA TYR A 268 44.15 -3.75 15.62
C TYR A 268 44.51 -3.97 14.15
N SER A 269 45.44 -3.20 13.57
CA SER A 269 45.75 -3.23 12.14
C SER A 269 46.17 -4.61 11.65
N ASN A 270 46.89 -5.37 12.48
CA ASN A 270 47.36 -6.71 12.13
C ASN A 270 46.21 -7.73 12.05
N GLU A 271 45.22 -7.65 12.94
CA GLU A 271 44.02 -8.49 12.88
C GLU A 271 43.12 -8.15 11.68
N ILE A 272 43.05 -6.87 11.34
CA ILE A 272 42.28 -6.38 10.19
C ILE A 272 42.96 -6.78 8.87
N ALA A 273 44.30 -6.69 8.81
CA ALA A 273 45.09 -7.13 7.67
C ALA A 273 44.95 -8.64 7.42
N ASN A 274 44.88 -9.45 8.48
CA ASN A 274 44.63 -10.89 8.39
C ASN A 274 43.24 -11.24 7.79
N LYS A 275 42.30 -10.29 7.79
CA LYS A 275 41.00 -10.41 7.11
C LYS A 275 41.01 -9.88 5.68
N GLY A 276 42.19 -9.54 5.14
CA GLY A 276 42.36 -9.05 3.77
C GLY A 276 41.99 -7.58 3.55
N ILE A 277 41.88 -6.77 4.62
CA ILE A 277 41.53 -5.35 4.53
C ILE A 277 42.76 -4.51 4.87
N SER A 278 43.23 -3.69 3.93
CA SER A 278 44.28 -2.71 4.18
C SER A 278 43.70 -1.49 4.90
N LEU A 279 44.08 -1.28 6.17
CA LEU A 279 43.62 -0.15 6.96
C LEU A 279 44.35 1.14 6.51
N SER A 280 43.65 2.04 5.82
CA SER A 280 44.16 3.39 5.53
C SER A 280 43.20 4.47 6.06
N LYS A 281 43.74 5.67 6.34
CA LYS A 281 42.92 6.83 6.72
C LYS A 281 41.89 7.17 5.63
N GLU A 282 42.28 7.05 4.37
CA GLU A 282 41.41 7.26 3.20
C GLU A 282 40.27 6.25 3.13
N LEU A 283 40.53 4.98 3.48
CA LEU A 283 39.48 3.96 3.57
C LEU A 283 38.46 4.33 4.66
N ILE A 284 38.92 4.71 5.85
CA ILE A 284 38.05 5.11 6.96
C ILE A 284 37.25 6.36 6.59
N LYS A 285 37.91 7.39 6.04
CA LYS A 285 37.26 8.60 5.53
C LYS A 285 36.19 8.24 4.50
N GLY A 286 36.52 7.44 3.49
CA GLY A 286 35.59 7.00 2.46
C GLY A 286 34.40 6.21 3.01
N LYS A 287 34.60 5.37 4.04
CA LYS A 287 33.52 4.64 4.71
C LYS A 287 32.63 5.56 5.56
N VAL A 288 33.22 6.50 6.31
CA VAL A 288 32.47 7.49 7.09
C VAL A 288 31.66 8.39 6.17
N GLU A 289 32.25 8.90 5.09
CA GLU A 289 31.54 9.68 4.08
C GLU A 289 30.45 8.88 3.38
N TRP A 290 30.68 7.60 3.09
CA TRP A 290 29.66 6.74 2.52
C TRP A 290 28.50 6.56 3.50
N ILE A 291 28.76 6.19 4.76
CA ILE A 291 27.72 6.05 5.79
C ILE A 291 26.95 7.36 5.92
N LEU A 292 27.64 8.49 6.09
CA LEU A 292 26.99 9.79 6.20
C LEU A 292 26.16 10.09 4.95
N LYS A 293 26.67 9.90 3.72
CA LYS A 293 25.92 10.17 2.46
C LYS A 293 24.64 9.36 2.39
N TRP A 294 24.72 8.07 2.72
CA TRP A 294 23.59 7.17 2.64
C TRP A 294 22.58 7.37 3.78
N PHE A 295 23.01 7.86 4.93
CA PHE A 295 22.13 8.15 6.07
C PHE A 295 21.59 9.57 6.12
N THR A 296 22.25 10.58 5.55
CA THR A 296 21.83 11.99 5.69
C THR A 296 21.09 12.50 4.45
N LEU A 297 21.58 12.16 3.26
CA LEU A 297 21.07 12.70 2.01
C LEU A 297 19.59 12.34 1.77
N PRO A 298 19.13 11.08 1.99
CA PRO A 298 17.73 10.72 1.86
C PRO A 298 16.81 11.54 2.76
N TYR A 299 17.24 11.80 4.00
CA TYR A 299 16.46 12.54 4.97
C TYR A 299 16.43 14.02 4.69
N LEU A 300 17.54 14.61 4.24
CA LEU A 300 17.56 15.98 3.77
C LEU A 300 16.63 16.19 2.58
N ILE A 301 16.73 15.31 1.58
CA ILE A 301 15.84 15.34 0.42
C ILE A 301 14.38 15.19 0.88
N GLY A 302 14.09 14.18 1.70
CA GLY A 302 12.77 13.92 2.24
C GLY A 302 12.20 15.08 3.06
N ALA A 303 13.01 15.68 3.94
CA ALA A 303 12.63 16.80 4.80
C ALA A 303 12.40 18.10 4.02
N VAL A 304 13.24 18.39 3.02
CA VAL A 304 13.04 19.54 2.11
C VAL A 304 11.73 19.39 1.35
N PHE A 305 11.48 18.23 0.72
CA PHE A 305 10.19 17.97 0.07
C PHE A 305 9.02 17.98 1.07
N GLY A 306 9.25 17.54 2.30
CA GLY A 306 8.27 17.58 3.37
C GLY A 306 7.86 19.01 3.74
N CYS A 307 8.82 19.94 3.79
CA CYS A 307 8.56 21.35 4.00
C CYS A 307 7.70 21.94 2.87
N PHE A 308 8.03 21.63 1.60
CA PHE A 308 7.20 22.04 0.46
C PHE A 308 5.79 21.44 0.52
N THR A 309 5.67 20.17 0.92
CA THR A 309 4.38 19.48 1.06
C THR A 309 3.53 20.14 2.12
N LEU A 310 4.10 20.48 3.28
CA LEU A 310 3.40 21.24 4.33
C LEU A 310 2.87 22.58 3.79
N GLU A 311 3.72 23.36 3.11
CA GLU A 311 3.34 24.67 2.59
C GLU A 311 2.25 24.57 1.50
N LEU A 312 2.35 23.56 0.62
CA LEU A 312 1.34 23.30 -0.41
C LEU A 312 -0.02 22.92 0.21
N VAL A 313 -0.02 22.04 1.21
CA VAL A 313 -1.25 21.63 1.89
C VAL A 313 -1.88 22.82 2.63
N ASP A 314 -1.08 23.58 3.39
CA ASP A 314 -1.56 24.77 4.11
C ASP A 314 -2.11 25.84 3.16
N ARG A 315 -1.46 26.07 2.02
CA ARG A 315 -1.92 27.00 0.99
C ARG A 315 -3.24 26.54 0.36
N ASN A 316 -3.35 25.27 0.01
CA ASN A 316 -4.56 24.72 -0.62
C ASN A 316 -5.77 24.81 0.32
N GLU A 317 -5.58 24.59 1.62
CA GLU A 317 -6.65 24.78 2.60
C GLU A 317 -7.08 26.24 2.73
N LYS A 318 -6.14 27.19 2.82
CA LYS A 318 -6.46 28.62 2.86
C LYS A 318 -7.25 29.07 1.63
N VAL A 319 -6.90 28.57 0.45
CA VAL A 319 -7.64 28.86 -0.79
C VAL A 319 -9.04 28.25 -0.75
N LYS A 320 -9.19 27.01 -0.26
CA LYS A 320 -10.51 26.36 -0.11
C LYS A 320 -11.40 27.14 0.87
N GLU A 321 -10.85 27.60 2.00
CA GLU A 321 -11.56 28.41 3.00
C GLU A 321 -12.00 29.76 2.43
N ARG A 322 -11.13 30.45 1.68
CA ARG A 322 -11.48 31.71 1.01
C ARG A 322 -12.63 31.55 0.02
N LYS A 323 -12.58 30.53 -0.85
CA LYS A 323 -13.67 30.24 -1.80
C LYS A 323 -15.00 29.95 -1.09
N ILE A 324 -14.97 29.25 0.04
CA ILE A 324 -16.18 28.97 0.82
C ILE A 324 -16.73 30.27 1.44
N SER A 325 -15.86 31.16 1.93
CA SER A 325 -16.31 32.46 2.47
C SER A 325 -16.83 33.42 1.40
N GLU A 326 -16.23 33.42 0.20
CA GLU A 326 -16.66 34.23 -0.94
C GLU A 326 -18.05 33.79 -1.41
N ASN A 327 -18.27 32.48 -1.62
CA ASN A 327 -19.59 31.95 -2.01
C ASN A 327 -20.68 32.27 -0.98
N LYS A 328 -20.38 32.20 0.33
CA LYS A 328 -21.34 32.57 1.38
C LYS A 328 -21.70 34.05 1.37
N ASN A 329 -20.78 34.92 0.96
CA ASN A 329 -21.04 36.35 0.86
C ASN A 329 -21.84 36.69 -0.41
N GLU A 330 -21.62 35.98 -1.52
CA GLU A 330 -22.43 36.10 -2.74
C GLU A 330 -23.88 35.63 -2.50
N ASP A 331 -24.09 34.49 -1.82
CA ASP A 331 -25.43 34.00 -1.47
C ASP A 331 -26.19 34.99 -0.56
N ASN A 332 -25.48 35.68 0.34
CA ASN A 332 -26.08 36.71 1.22
C ASN A 332 -26.39 38.03 0.49
N GLN A 333 -25.73 38.34 -0.64
CA GLN A 333 -26.02 39.51 -1.46
C GLN A 333 -27.18 39.28 -2.44
N ILE A 334 -27.52 38.02 -2.75
CA ILE A 334 -28.65 37.68 -3.62
C ILE A 334 -29.96 37.59 -2.81
N CYS A 335 -29.88 37.38 -1.49
CA CYS A 335 -31.03 37.25 -0.60
C CYS A 335 -31.32 38.50 0.28
N GLY A 336 -30.58 39.59 0.12
CA GLY A 336 -30.85 40.90 0.76
C GLY A 336 -31.27 41.92 -0.29
#